data_AF-A0A1V5NCF5-F1
#
_entry.id   AF-A0A1V5NCF5-F1
#
_cell.length_a   1.000
_cell.length_b   1.000
_cell.length_c   1.000
_cell.angle_alpha   90.00
_cell.angle_beta   90.00
_cell.angle_gamma   90.00
#
_symmetry.space_group_name_H-M   'P 1'
#
loop_
_entity.id
_entity.type
_entity.pdbx_description
1 polymer ?
#
loop_
_entity_poly.entity_id
_entity_poly.type
_entity_poly.pdbx_seq_one_letter_code
_entity_poly.pdbx_strand_id
1 'polypeptide(L)' 'MFGFLQGYKVLSIEGNGTQLFDVDKGIIVSDTQNYKAQVNASIFGLGSDELTPNINIDQTITMSLVE' A
#
# COMPACT_ATOMS: atom_id res chain seq x y z
N MET A 1 6.58 10.01 3.23
CA MET A 1 7.27 8.70 3.26
C MET A 1 6.85 8.00 4.56
N PHE A 2 6.00 6.96 4.49
CA PHE A 2 5.46 6.28 5.67
C PHE A 2 6.58 5.52 6.41
N GLY A 3 7.03 6.09 7.54
CA GLY A 3 8.22 5.68 8.29
C GLY A 3 8.13 4.38 9.12
N PHE A 4 7.20 3.48 8.80
CA PHE A 4 7.03 2.22 9.54
C PHE A 4 7.79 1.01 8.93
N LEU A 5 8.50 1.20 7.83
CA LEU A 5 9.04 0.09 7.02
C LEU A 5 10.57 0.05 6.87
N GLN A 6 11.36 0.63 7.78
CA GLN A 6 12.82 0.56 7.67
C GLN A 6 13.39 -0.88 7.69
N GLY A 7 12.59 -1.86 8.13
CA GLY A 7 12.92 -3.29 8.09
C GLY A 7 12.25 -4.09 6.98
N TYR A 8 11.51 -3.46 6.04
CA TYR A 8 10.78 -4.18 5.00
C TYR A 8 11.18 -3.70 3.60
N LYS A 9 11.58 -4.64 2.74
CA LYS A 9 11.86 -4.41 1.33
C LYS A 9 10.63 -4.79 0.52
N VAL A 10 10.06 -3.81 -0.19
CA VAL A 10 8.97 -4.07 -1.15
C VAL A 10 9.51 -4.88 -2.34
N LEU A 11 8.83 -5.98 -2.67
CA LEU A 11 9.16 -6.85 -3.81
C LEU A 11 8.29 -6.51 -5.02
N SER A 12 6.98 -6.37 -4.82
CA SER A 12 6.03 -5.92 -5.83
C SER A 12 4.90 -5.13 -5.20
N ILE A 13 4.32 -4.24 -5.99
CA ILE A 13 3.05 -3.57 -5.71
C ILE A 13 2.23 -3.65 -6.97
N GLU A 14 1.04 -4.22 -6.85
CA GLU A 14 0.05 -4.30 -7.92
C GLU A 14 -1.26 -3.74 -7.40
N GLY A 15 -2.02 -3.08 -8.24
CA GLY A 15 -3.28 -2.52 -7.81
C GLY A 15 -4.02 -1.78 -8.90
N ASN A 16 -5.25 -1.42 -8.57
CA ASN A 16 -6.11 -0.60 -9.39
C ASN A 16 -7.00 0.23 -8.48
N GLY A 17 -7.68 1.20 -9.09
CA GLY A 17 -8.60 2.04 -8.36
C GLY A 17 -9.49 2.84 -9.27
N THR A 18 -10.42 3.53 -8.65
CA THR A 18 -11.34 4.45 -9.29
C THR A 18 -11.33 5.76 -8.52
N GLN A 19 -11.24 6.85 -9.28
CA GLN A 19 -11.27 8.20 -8.75
C GLN A 19 -12.44 8.97 -9.39
N LEU A 20 -13.29 9.57 -8.58
CA LEU A 20 -14.30 10.52 -9.03
C LEU A 20 -13.77 11.94 -8.85
N PHE A 21 -13.64 12.65 -9.97
CA PHE A 21 -13.15 14.03 -10.00
C PHE A 21 -14.25 14.97 -10.49
N ASP A 22 -14.54 16.00 -9.69
CA ASP A 22 -15.41 17.11 -10.07
C ASP A 22 -14.56 18.13 -10.85
N VAL A 23 -14.75 18.17 -12.17
CA VAL A 23 -13.98 19.01 -13.08
C VAL A 23 -14.29 20.50 -12.88
N ASP A 24 -15.53 20.83 -12.54
CA ASP A 24 -15.98 22.21 -12.37
C ASP A 24 -15.37 22.84 -11.11
N LYS A 25 -15.27 22.04 -10.04
CA LYS A 25 -14.66 22.48 -8.77
C LYS A 25 -13.17 22.19 -8.68
N GLY A 26 -12.63 21.36 -9.57
CA GLY A 26 -11.23 20.94 -9.57
C GLY A 26 -10.85 20.09 -8.35
N ILE A 27 -11.79 19.29 -7.81
CA ILE A 27 -11.59 18.51 -6.59
C ILE A 27 -11.88 17.02 -6.79
N ILE A 28 -11.22 16.19 -5.99
CA ILE A 28 -11.56 14.76 -5.89
C ILE A 28 -12.74 14.62 -4.93
N VAL A 29 -13.83 14.02 -5.39
CA VAL A 29 -15.02 13.74 -4.59
C VAL A 29 -14.86 12.44 -3.83
N SER A 30 -14.33 11.42 -4.49
CA SER A 30 -14.02 10.14 -3.88
C SER A 30 -12.87 9.45 -4.60
N ASP A 31 -12.16 8.61 -3.86
CA ASP A 31 -11.09 7.77 -4.37
C ASP A 31 -11.15 6.42 -3.68
N THR A 32 -11.00 5.34 -4.44
CA THR A 32 -10.89 3.98 -3.91
C THR A 32 -9.75 3.29 -4.63
N GLN A 33 -8.77 2.86 -3.86
CA GLN A 33 -7.57 2.20 -4.37
C GLN A 33 -7.40 0.85 -3.67
N ASN A 34 -7.17 -0.20 -4.44
CA ASN A 34 -6.90 -1.54 -3.94
C ASN A 34 -5.49 -1.93 -4.34
N TYR A 35 -4.66 -2.19 -3.34
CA TYR A 35 -3.27 -2.58 -3.53
C TYR A 35 -3.00 -3.92 -2.89
N LYS A 36 -2.22 -4.73 -3.61
CA LYS A 36 -1.53 -5.87 -3.07
C LYS A 36 -0.04 -5.60 -3.12
N ALA A 37 0.60 -5.63 -1.97
CA ALA A 37 2.04 -5.52 -1.87
C ALA A 37 2.63 -6.84 -1.36
N GLN A 38 3.70 -7.29 -2.01
CA GLN A 38 4.58 -8.31 -1.46
C GLN A 38 5.77 -7.60 -0.84
N VAL A 39 6.03 -7.88 0.43
CA VAL A 39 7.17 -7.31 1.15
C VAL A 39 7.99 -8.40 1.79
N ASN A 40 9.30 -8.26 1.69
CA ASN A 40 10.26 -9.07 2.42
C ASN A 40 10.65 -8.34 3.71
N ALA A 41 10.51 -9.01 4.83
CA ALA A 41 10.95 -8.48 6.10
C ALA A 41 12.43 -8.81 6.30
N SER A 42 13.29 -7.78 6.28
CA SER A 42 14.66 -7.88 6.77
C SER A 42 14.63 -7.80 8.30
N ILE A 43 14.01 -8.80 8.95
CA ILE A 43 14.00 -8.87 10.41
C ILE A 43 15.34 -9.42 10.85
N PHE A 44 16.23 -8.55 11.34
CA PHE A 44 17.42 -8.99 12.06
C PHE A 44 17.00 -9.93 13.19
N GLY A 45 17.32 -11.22 13.07
CA GLY A 45 17.21 -12.20 14.16
C GLY A 45 15.98 -13.13 14.18
N LEU A 46 15.12 -13.16 13.14
CA LEU A 46 14.04 -14.16 13.04
C LEU A 46 14.18 -15.02 11.77
N GLY A 47 15.10 -15.99 11.80
CA GLY A 47 15.26 -17.01 10.76
C GLY A 47 16.70 -17.14 10.23
N SER A 48 17.03 -18.32 9.70
CA SER A 48 18.28 -18.55 8.97
C SER A 48 18.33 -17.74 7.67
N ASP A 49 19.52 -17.56 7.09
CA ASP A 49 19.74 -16.93 5.77
C ASP A 49 18.95 -17.60 4.62
N GLU A 50 18.31 -18.73 4.88
CA GLU A 50 17.51 -19.51 3.93
C GLU A 50 16.01 -19.17 3.96
N LEU A 51 15.52 -18.52 5.02
CA LEU A 51 14.11 -18.12 5.11
C LEU A 51 13.95 -16.74 4.50
N THR A 52 13.10 -16.64 3.48
CA THR A 52 12.69 -15.36 2.89
C THR A 52 11.31 -15.01 3.44
N PRO A 53 11.18 -14.13 4.46
CA PRO A 53 9.87 -13.73 4.95
C PRO A 53 9.07 -13.14 3.80
N ASN A 54 7.90 -13.72 3.52
CA ASN A 54 7.01 -13.25 2.48
C ASN A 54 5.73 -12.75 3.16
N ILE A 55 5.60 -11.44 3.28
CA ILE A 55 4.41 -10.80 3.80
C ILE A 55 3.61 -10.29 2.62
N ASN A 56 2.35 -10.72 2.55
CA ASN A 56 1.37 -10.19 1.63
C ASN A 56 0.53 -9.17 2.38
N ILE A 57 0.46 -7.95 1.84
CA ILE A 57 -0.36 -6.86 2.36
C ILE A 57 -1.45 -6.60 1.33
N ASP A 58 -2.68 -6.92 1.69
CA ASP A 58 -3.87 -6.54 0.94
C ASP A 58 -4.46 -5.28 1.60
N GLN A 59 -4.44 -4.16 0.89
CA GLN A 59 -4.83 -2.85 1.42
C GLN A 59 -5.85 -2.19 0.51
N THR A 60 -6.98 -1.80 1.11
CA THR A 60 -7.97 -0.92 0.48
C THR A 60 -7.87 0.46 1.11
N ILE A 61 -7.65 1.48 0.30
CA ILE A 61 -7.64 2.89 0.69
C ILE A 61 -8.90 3.52 0.14
N THR A 62 -9.68 4.17 1.00
CA THR A 62 -10.88 4.90 0.61
C THR A 62 -10.79 6.34 1.08
N MET A 63 -11.21 7.26 0.24
CA MET A 63 -11.34 8.67 0.55
C MET A 63 -12.71 9.15 0.06
N SER A 64 -13.34 10.02 0.84
CA SER A 64 -14.56 10.70 0.46
C SER A 64 -14.51 12.13 0.98
N LEU A 65 -14.92 13.08 0.15
CA LEU A 65 -15.10 14.46 0.56
C LEU A 65 -16.21 14.53 1.61
N VAL A 66 -15.90 15.14 2.75
CA VAL A 66 -16.85 15.39 3.85
C VAL A 66 -17.25 16.87 3.84
N GLU A 67 -18.52 17.14 4.13
CA GLU A 67 -19.11 18.49 4.19
C GLU A 67 -18.68 19.29 5.41
#